data_AF-A0AAP1RC69-F1
#
_entry.id   AF-A0AAP1RC69-F1
#
_cell.length_a   1.000
_cell.length_b   1.000
_cell.length_c   1.000
_cell.angle_alpha   90.00
_cell.angle_beta   90.00
_cell.angle_gamma   90.00
#
_symmetry.space_group_name_H-M   'P 1'
#
loop_
_entity.id
_entity.type
_entity.pdbx_description
1 polymer ?
#
loop_
_entity_poly.entity_id
_entity_poly.type
_entity_poly.pdbx_seq_one_letter_code
_entity_poly.pdbx_strand_id
1 'polypeptide(L)' 'MTADRFCELPGKRSLCYRSHGPETAPAVILIVGLGLQLIYWPEALIAGLVERGLRVITLDNR' A
#
# COMPACT_ATOMS: atom_id res chain seq x y z
N MET A 1 -12.57 -4.18 3.89
CA MET A 1 -11.83 -4.04 2.62
C MET A 1 -11.34 -2.61 2.52
N THR A 2 -10.03 -2.41 2.37
CA THR A 2 -9.43 -1.08 2.21
C THR A 2 -9.65 -0.59 0.77
N ALA A 3 -10.14 0.64 0.61
CA ALA A 3 -10.43 1.21 -0.69
C ALA A 3 -9.15 1.54 -1.49
N ASP A 4 -9.24 1.39 -2.81
CA ASP A 4 -8.22 1.87 -3.74
C ASP A 4 -8.16 3.40 -3.71
N ARG A 5 -6.94 3.94 -3.62
CA ARG A 5 -6.64 5.37 -3.64
C ARG A 5 -5.66 5.65 -4.78
N PHE A 6 -5.67 6.88 -5.26
CA PHE A 6 -4.81 7.31 -6.36
C PHE A 6 -4.04 8.56 -5.95
N CYS A 7 -2.77 8.64 -6.35
CA CYS A 7 -2.01 9.89 -6.31
C CYS A 7 -1.44 10.21 -7.69
N GLU A 8 -1.47 11.49 -8.04
CA GLU A 8 -0.96 11.99 -9.32
C GLU A 8 0.57 12.14 -9.24
N LEU A 9 1.26 11.60 -10.24
CA LEU A 9 2.70 11.71 -10.41
C LEU A 9 3.03 12.67 -11.57
N PRO A 10 4.23 13.27 -11.58
CA PRO A 10 4.71 14.05 -12.71
C PRO A 10 4.62 13.26 -14.03
N GLY A 11 4.13 13.93 -15.08
CA GLY A 11 3.96 13.32 -16.40
C GLY A 11 2.60 12.66 -16.65
N LYS A 12 1.53 13.06 -15.94
CA LYS A 12 0.14 12.57 -16.12
C LYS A 12 -0.02 11.06 -15.86
N ARG A 13 0.73 10.52 -14.91
CA ARG A 13 0.58 9.13 -14.44
C ARG A 13 -0.10 9.14 -13.08
N SER A 14 -1.00 8.20 -12.84
CA SER A 14 -1.62 8.00 -11.53
C SER A 14 -1.09 6.70 -10.91
N LEU A 15 -0.69 6.76 -9.65
CA LEU A 15 -0.26 5.60 -8.87
C LEU A 15 -1.43 5.11 -8.01
N CYS A 16 -1.86 3.87 -8.23
CA CYS A 16 -2.86 3.21 -7.40
C CYS A 16 -2.20 2.63 -6.13
N TYR A 17 -2.80 2.88 -4.97
CA TYR A 17 -2.32 2.37 -3.69
C TYR A 17 -3.47 2.10 -2.71
N ARG A 18 -3.21 1.26 -1.71
CA ARG A 18 -4.06 1.08 -0.53
C ARG A 18 -3.28 1.47 0.71
N SER A 19 -4.00 1.98 1.72
CA SER A 19 -3.41 2.40 3.00
C SER A 19 -4.14 1.71 4.15
N HIS A 20 -3.39 1.03 5.00
CA HIS A 20 -3.89 0.25 6.12
C HIS A 20 -3.35 0.83 7.44
N GLY A 21 -4.20 0.86 8.47
CA GLY A 21 -3.86 1.46 9.76
C GLY A 21 -4.03 2.99 9.81
N PRO A 22 -3.68 3.63 10.94
CA PRO A 22 -3.89 5.06 11.16
C PRO A 22 -3.08 5.94 10.20
N GLU A 23 -3.67 7.01 9.66
CA GLU A 23 -2.95 7.91 8.75
C GLU A 23 -1.79 8.65 9.41
N THR A 24 -1.83 8.80 10.74
CA THR A 24 -0.84 9.47 11.58
C THR A 24 0.32 8.57 12.01
N ALA A 25 0.23 7.26 11.78
CA ALA A 25 1.28 6.32 12.12
C ALA A 25 2.48 6.41 11.15
N PRO A 26 3.70 6.04 11.56
CA PRO A 26 4.86 5.95 10.67
C PRO A 26 4.56 5.06 9.47
N ALA A 27 4.89 5.54 8.27
CA ALA A 27 4.57 4.85 7.03
C ALA A 27 5.60 3.79 6.66
N VAL A 28 5.12 2.63 6.22
CA VAL A 28 5.90 1.58 5.55
C VAL A 28 5.27 1.31 4.19
N ILE A 29 6.08 1.40 3.14
CA ILE A 29 5.64 1.14 1.76
C ILE A 29 6.12 -0.25 1.34
N LEU A 30 5.19 -1.10 0.91
CA LEU A 30 5.47 -2.42 0.38
C LEU A 30 5.43 -2.38 -1.15
N ILE A 31 6.59 -2.59 -1.76
CA ILE A 31 6.77 -2.67 -3.22
C ILE A 31 6.83 -4.15 -3.60
N VAL A 32 5.87 -4.61 -4.38
CA VAL A 32 5.80 -6.02 -4.79
C VAL A 32 6.85 -6.32 -5.87
N GLY A 33 7.26 -7.58 -5.99
CA GLY A 33 8.17 -8.03 -7.05
C GLY A 33 7.61 -7.84 -8.47
N LEU A 34 8.49 -7.92 -9.46
CA LEU A 34 8.11 -7.75 -10.87
C LEU A 34 7.06 -8.80 -11.31
N GLY A 35 6.07 -8.35 -12.09
CA GLY A 35 5.00 -9.21 -12.61
C GLY A 35 3.87 -9.52 -11.61
N LEU A 36 3.94 -9.01 -10.38
CA LEU A 36 2.92 -9.21 -9.36
C LEU A 36 1.97 -7.99 -9.26
N GLN A 37 0.80 -8.22 -8.66
CA GLN A 37 -0.27 -7.23 -8.53
C GLN A 37 -0.44 -6.73 -7.08
N LEU A 38 -1.13 -5.60 -6.93
CA LEU A 38 -1.43 -4.94 -5.64
C LEU A 38 -1.99 -5.89 -4.55
N ILE A 39 -2.72 -6.93 -4.95
CA ILE A 39 -3.39 -7.89 -4.06
C ILE A 39 -2.51 -9.03 -3.58
N TYR A 40 -1.23 -9.08 -3.98
CA TYR A 40 -0.35 -10.21 -3.70
C TYR A 40 0.03 -10.36 -2.22
N TRP A 41 0.04 -9.27 -1.46
CA TRP A 41 0.45 -9.30 -0.06
C TRP A 41 -0.51 -10.11 0.81
N PRO A 42 0.00 -11.09 1.60
CA PRO A 42 -0.84 -11.80 2.56
C PRO A 42 -1.47 -10.84 3.56
N GLU A 43 -2.78 -10.99 3.81
CA GLU A 43 -3.50 -10.13 4.75
C GLU A 43 -2.88 -10.16 6.15
N ALA A 44 -2.41 -11.33 6.60
CA ALA A 44 -1.73 -11.48 7.89
C ALA A 44 -0.43 -10.67 8.01
N LEU A 45 0.32 -10.48 6.91
CA LEU A 45 1.51 -9.64 6.91
C LEU A 45 1.13 -8.16 7.11
N ILE A 46 0.11 -7.70 6.39
CA ILE A 46 -0.39 -6.32 6.52
C ILE A 46 -0.93 -6.11 7.94
N ALA A 47 -1.78 -7.00 8.44
CA ALA A 47 -2.37 -6.92 9.76
C ALA A 47 -1.29 -6.88 10.86
N GLY A 48 -0.30 -7.78 10.81
CA GLY A 48 0.76 -7.84 11.82
C GLY A 48 1.69 -6.62 11.86
N LEU A 49 1.83 -5.90 10.74
CA LEU A 49 2.53 -4.60 10.68
C LEU A 49 1.66 -3.47 11.22
N VAL A 50 0.36 -3.46 10.90
CA VAL A 50 -0.60 -2.48 11.43
C VAL A 50 -0.72 -2.59 12.95
N GLU A 51 -0.80 -3.80 13.49
CA GLU A 51 -0.82 -4.08 14.93
C GLU A 51 0.42 -3.56 15.66
N ARG A 52 1.55 -3.44 14.96
CA ARG A 52 2.79 -2.83 15.47
C ARG A 52 2.80 -1.30 15.41
N GLY A 53 1.66 -0.68 15.09
CA GLY A 53 1.51 0.78 15.04
C GLY A 53 2.07 1.41 13.77
N LEU A 54 2.18 0.64 12.67
CA LEU A 54 2.64 1.15 11.38
C LEU A 54 1.46 1.41 10.44
N ARG A 55 1.59 2.45 9.62
CA ARG A 55 0.73 2.66 8.47
C ARG A 55 1.31 1.91 7.28
N VAL A 56 0.65 0.83 6.86
CA VAL A 56 1.12 0.00 5.75
C VAL A 56 0.51 0.51 4.46
N ILE A 57 1.34 0.83 3.47
CA ILE A 57 0.92 1.28 2.15
C ILE A 57 1.36 0.24 1.12
N THR A 58 0.42 -0.32 0.37
CA THR A 58 0.69 -1.23 -0.76
C THR A 58 0.41 -0.47 -2.05
N LEU A 59 1.21 -0.71 -3.10
CA LEU A 59 1.08 0.00 -4.37
C LEU A 59 1.07 -0.95 -5.57
N ASP A 60 0.45 -0.48 -6.65
CA ASP A 60 0.55 -1.09 -7.98
C ASP A 60 1.77 -0.51 -8.70
N ASN A 61 2.60 -1.36 -9.29
CA ASN A 61 3.89 -0.95 -9.89
C ASN A 61 3.75 -0.28 -11.28
N ARG A 62 2.54 -0.13 -11.81
CA ARG A 62 2.26 0.45 -13.15
C ARG A 62 2.15 1.98 -13.09
#